data_AF-A0A9P0M8Q3-F1
#
_entry.id   AF-A0A9P0M8Q3-F1
#
_cell.length_a   1.000
_cell.length_b   1.000
_cell.length_c   1.000
_cell.angle_alpha   90.00
_cell.angle_beta   90.00
_cell.angle_gamma   90.00
#
_symmetry.space_group_name_H-M   'P 1'
#
loop_
_entity.id
_entity.type
_entity.pdbx_description
1 polymer ?
#
loop_
_entity_poly.entity_id
_entity_poly.type
_entity_poly.pdbx_seq_one_letter_code
_entity_poly.pdbx_strand_id
1 'polypeptide(L)' 'MRPMKITLGDEDDVRACIKSASNLKRSNVFSRTSISFDRTPRQILHYKKLKQEMEERSARGEDGLKIKYVRGVPRIVSEN' A
#
# COMPACT_ATOMS: atom_id res chain seq x y z
N MET A 1 -4.17 18.64 -8.16
CA MET A 1 -4.43 17.55 -9.13
C MET A 1 -5.67 16.79 -8.68
N ARG A 2 -6.59 16.47 -9.61
CA ARG A 2 -7.74 15.60 -9.32
C ARG A 2 -7.36 14.14 -9.58
N PRO A 3 -7.56 13.21 -8.64
CA PRO A 3 -7.34 11.80 -8.89
C PRO A 3 -8.38 11.28 -9.89
N MET A 4 -7.97 10.35 -10.77
CA MET A 4 -8.88 9.62 -11.66
C MET A 4 -9.22 8.28 -11.04
N LYS A 5 -10.51 7.97 -10.95
CA LYS A 5 -11.00 6.65 -10.54
C LYS A 5 -11.18 5.78 -11.79
N ILE A 6 -10.56 4.61 -11.77
CA ILE A 6 -10.64 3.61 -12.84
C ILE A 6 -11.19 2.33 -12.20
N THR A 7 -12.09 1.64 -12.88
CA THR A 7 -12.66 0.36 -12.45
C THR A 7 -12.34 -0.68 -13.51
N LEU A 8 -11.81 -1.83 -13.09
CA LEU A 8 -11.51 -2.97 -13.95
C LEU A 8 -12.54 -4.08 -13.70
N GLY A 9 -12.72 -4.96 -14.68
CA GLY A 9 -13.68 -6.08 -14.58
C GLY A 9 -13.21 -7.21 -13.67
N ASP A 10 -11.90 -7.35 -13.45
CA ASP A 10 -11.28 -8.40 -12.65
C ASP A 10 -10.40 -7.82 -11.54
N GLU A 11 -10.39 -8.46 -10.37
CA GLU A 11 -9.51 -8.10 -9.26
C GLU A 11 -8.04 -8.39 -9.58
N ASP A 12 -7.75 -9.45 -10.34
CA ASP A 12 -6.38 -9.84 -10.66
C ASP A 12 -5.70 -8.81 -11.57
N ASP A 13 -6.45 -8.19 -12.48
CA ASP A 13 -5.98 -7.06 -13.28
C ASP A 13 -5.61 -5.86 -12.39
N VAL A 14 -6.45 -5.55 -11.39
CA VAL A 14 -6.16 -4.45 -10.44
C VAL A 14 -4.86 -4.73 -9.69
N ARG A 15 -4.68 -5.97 -9.21
CA ARG A 15 -3.47 -6.40 -8.50
C ARG A 15 -2.24 -6.33 -9.40
N ALA A 16 -2.35 -6.76 -10.65
CA ALA A 16 -1.26 -6.71 -11.64
C ALA A 16 -0.84 -5.27 -11.95
N CYS A 17 -1.82 -4.36 -12.14
CA CYS A 17 -1.56 -2.93 -12.35
C CYS A 17 -0.83 -2.32 -11.16
N ILE A 18 -1.28 -2.59 -9.93
CA ILE A 18 -0.69 -2.00 -8.73
C ILE A 18 0.71 -2.56 -8.45
N LYS A 19 0.95 -3.85 -8.67
CA LYS A 19 2.30 -4.43 -8.60
C LYS A 19 3.23 -3.77 -9.62
N SER A 20 2.75 -3.48 -10.82
CA SER A 20 3.54 -2.86 -11.88
C SER A 20 3.72 -1.34 -11.68
N ALA A 21 2.91 -0.70 -10.84
CA ALA A 21 2.96 0.74 -10.60
C ALA A 21 4.30 1.22 -10.02
N SER A 22 5.05 0.35 -9.32
CA SER A 22 6.42 0.67 -8.89
C SER A 22 7.37 0.91 -10.07
N ASN A 23 7.08 0.36 -11.25
CA ASN A 23 7.89 0.55 -12.45
C ASN A 23 7.71 1.96 -13.04
N LEU A 24 6.56 2.62 -12.80
CA LEU A 24 6.30 3.98 -13.26
C LEU A 24 7.30 4.98 -12.67
N LYS A 25 7.74 4.74 -11.43
CA LYS A 25 8.76 5.58 -10.77
C LYS A 25 10.13 5.55 -11.47
N ARG A 26 10.41 4.49 -12.23
CA ARG A 26 11.66 4.34 -13.00
C ARG A 26 11.60 5.04 -14.36
N SER A 27 10.42 5.46 -14.81
CA SER A 27 10.25 6.22 -16.05
C SER A 27 10.45 7.71 -15.80
N ASN A 28 11.26 8.38 -16.63
CA ASN A 28 11.42 9.84 -16.56
C ASN A 28 10.09 10.59 -16.79
N VAL A 29 9.21 10.04 -17.64
CA VAL A 29 7.92 10.66 -17.99
C VAL A 29 6.87 10.48 -16.89
N PHE A 30 6.83 9.29 -16.27
CA PHE A 30 5.78 8.92 -15.31
C PHE A 30 6.26 8.88 -13.85
N SER A 31 7.44 9.42 -13.57
CA SER A 31 8.06 9.45 -12.23
C SER A 31 7.17 10.06 -11.14
N ARG A 32 6.29 11.00 -11.52
CA ARG A 32 5.36 11.70 -10.63
C ARG A 32 3.96 11.06 -10.58
N THR A 33 3.72 10.02 -11.36
CA THR A 33 2.44 9.33 -11.42
C THR A 33 2.39 8.22 -10.37
N SER A 34 1.28 8.12 -9.65
CA SER A 34 1.05 7.06 -8.68
C SER A 34 -0.30 6.41 -8.91
N ILE A 35 -0.34 5.09 -8.79
CA ILE A 35 -1.56 4.30 -8.84
C ILE A 35 -1.73 3.69 -7.45
N SER A 36 -2.90 3.84 -6.88
CA SER A 36 -3.25 3.25 -5.60
C SER A 36 -4.66 2.68 -5.65
N PHE A 37 -4.93 1.71 -4.79
CA PHE A 37 -6.29 1.20 -4.60
C PHE A 37 -7.23 2.34 -4.18
N ASP A 38 -8.48 2.27 -4.64
CA ASP A 38 -9.54 3.11 -4.10
C ASP A 38 -9.76 2.71 -2.64
N ARG A 39 -9.42 3.62 -1.73
CA ARG A 39 -9.48 3.38 -0.30
C ARG A 39 -10.34 4.46 0.33
N THR A 40 -11.24 4.03 1.20
CA THR A 40 -12.02 4.96 2.02
C THR A 40 -11.10 5.75 2.96
N PRO A 41 -11.49 6.97 3.38
CA PRO A 41 -10.72 7.76 4.34
C PRO A 41 -10.42 6.99 5.64
N ARG A 42 -11.36 6.15 6.11
CA ARG A 42 -11.16 5.28 7.28
C ARG A 42 -10.04 4.26 7.06
N GLN A 43 -9.99 3.62 5.89
CA GLN A 43 -8.93 2.66 5.56
C GLN A 43 -7.56 3.35 5.46
N ILE A 44 -7.50 4.56 4.89
CA ILE A 44 -6.27 5.36 4.82
C ILE A 44 -5.76 5.70 6.23
N LEU A 45 -6.64 6.21 7.09
CA LEU A 45 -6.28 6.56 8.47
C LEU A 45 -5.82 5.33 9.27
N HIS A 46 -6.52 4.20 9.13
CA HIS A 46 -6.15 2.96 9.78
C HIS A 46 -4.77 2.46 9.33
N TYR A 47 -4.51 2.49 8.01
CA TYR A 47 -3.20 2.14 7.47
C TYR A 47 -2.10 3.07 7.97
N LYS A 48 -2.36 4.38 8.07
CA LYS A 48 -1.40 5.35 8.59
C LYS A 48 -1.05 5.06 10.06
N LYS A 49 -2.05 4.75 10.90
CA LYS A 49 -1.83 4.34 12.29
C LYS A 49 -0.97 3.08 12.40
N LEU A 50 -1.30 2.04 11.63
CA LEU A 50 -0.52 0.80 11.59
C LEU A 50 0.92 1.03 11.14
N LYS A 51 1.13 1.92 10.15
CA LYS A 51 2.47 2.26 9.68
C LYS A 51 3.27 2.97 10.76
N GLN A 52 2.67 3.93 11.46
CA GLN A 52 3.32 4.62 12.57
C GLN A 52 3.67 3.64 13.71
N GLU A 53 2.75 2.77 14.10
CA GLU A 53 2.99 1.76 15.14
C GLU A 53 4.12 0.80 14.75
N MET A 54 4.19 0.39 13.47
CA MET A 54 5.28 -0.44 12.96
C MET A 54 6.63 0.29 13.00
N GLU A 55 6.68 1.56 12.62
CA GLU A 55 7.90 2.39 12.68
C GLU A 55 8.35 2.59 14.14
N GLU A 56 7.43 2.81 15.08
CA GLU A 56 7.73 2.91 16.51
C GLU A 56 8.29 1.59 17.07
N ARG A 57 7.72 0.44 16.68
CA ARG A 57 8.23 -0.88 17.08
C ARG A 57 9.61 -1.17 16.50
N SER A 58 9.83 -0.83 15.23
CA SER A 58 11.14 -0.95 14.60
C SER A 58 12.18 -0.07 15.28
N ALA A 59 11.81 1.17 15.67
CA ALA A 59 12.69 2.04 16.44
C ALA A 59 13.03 1.50 17.85
N ARG A 60 12.18 0.63 18.41
CA ARG A 60 12.45 -0.09 19.68
C ARG A 60 13.33 -1.34 19.51
N GLY A 61 13.78 -1.65 18.30
CA GLY A 61 14.61 -2.83 18.01
C GLY A 61 13.83 -4.10 17.67
N GLU A 62 12.52 -4.01 17.40
CA GLU A 62 11.78 -5.13 16.83
C GLU A 62 11.99 -5.18 15.31
N ASP A 63 12.82 -6.13 14.87
CA ASP A 63 13.06 -6.40 13.45
C ASP A 63 12.05 -7.38 12.85
N GLY A 64 11.98 -7.43 11.51
CA GLY A 64 11.13 -8.38 10.79
C GLY A 64 9.63 -8.01 10.75
N LEU A 65 9.24 -6.79 11.10
CA LEU A 65 7.83 -6.38 11.05
C LEU A 65 7.41 -5.97 9.63
N LYS A 66 6.32 -6.56 9.13
CA LYS A 66 5.68 -6.18 7.87
C LYS A 66 4.18 -6.00 8.03
N ILE A 67 3.60 -5.05 7.30
CA ILE A 67 2.14 -4.95 7.18
C ILE A 67 1.68 -5.93 6.10
N LYS A 68 0.94 -6.98 6.50
CA LYS A 68 0.27 -7.91 5.56
C LYS A 68 -1.25 -7.81 5.72
N TYR A 69 -1.96 -8.08 4.64
CA TYR A 69 -3.42 -8.19 4.67
C TYR A 69 -3.79 -9.62 5.06
N VAL A 70 -4.31 -9.80 6.28
CA VAL A 70 -4.79 -11.09 6.78
C VAL A 70 -6.31 -11.06 6.75
N ARG A 71 -6.93 -11.92 5.92
CA ARG A 71 -8.39 -11.94 5.69
C ARG A 71 -8.96 -10.58 5.28
N GLY A 72 -8.25 -9.87 4.39
CA GLY A 72 -8.65 -8.54 3.90
C GLY A 72 -8.41 -7.38 4.87
N VAL A 73 -7.90 -7.63 6.08
CA VAL A 73 -7.59 -6.59 7.08
C VAL A 73 -6.07 -6.40 7.19
N PRO A 74 -5.54 -5.17 7.06
CA PRO A 74 -4.11 -4.92 7.25
C PRO A 74 -3.73 -5.12 8.72
N ARG A 75 -2.68 -5.89 8.98
CA ARG A 75 -2.14 -6.15 10.32
C ARG A 75 -0.61 -6.15 10.27
N ILE A 76 0.02 -5.71 11.35
CA ILE A 76 1.46 -5.86 11.54
C ILE A 76 1.72 -7.32 11.89
N VAL A 77 2.56 -8.00 11.11
CA VAL A 77 2.98 -9.37 11.35
C VAL A 77 4.50 -9.41 11.49
N SER A 78 4.99 -10.26 12.38
CA SER A 78 6.41 -10.57 12.47
C SER A 78 6.76 -11.63 11.43
N GLU A 79 7.80 -11.38 10.67
CA GLU A 79 8.44 -12.30 9.74
C GLU A 79 9.41 -13.15 10.58
N ASN A 80 8.93 -14.31 11.05
CA ASN A 80 9.80 -15.38 11.56
C ASN A 80 10.50 -16.08 10.39
#